data_AF-A0A1A3SV32-F1
#
_entry.id   AF-A0A1A3SV32-F1
#
_cell.length_a   1.000
_cell.length_b   1.000
_cell.length_c   1.000
_cell.angle_alpha   90.00
_cell.angle_beta   90.00
_cell.angle_gamma   90.00
#
_symmetry.space_group_name_H-M   'P 1'
#
loop_
_entity.id
_entity.type
_entity.pdbx_description
1 polymer ?
#
loop_
_entity_poly.entity_id
_entity_poly.type
_entity_poly.pdbx_seq_one_letter_code
_entity_poly.pdbx_strand_id
1 'polypeptide(L)' 'MRAQIAFIRGVHSCPGAPLARAEGRISMNRILDRMGDIVISEEHHGPTGQRRYDYEPTFILRGMRALHVTFTSLD' A
#
# COMPACT_ATOMS: atom_id res chain seq x y z
N MET A 1 -7.07 -8.39 -18.80
CA MET A 1 -6.98 -7.47 -17.64
C MET A 1 -8.38 -6.94 -17.35
N ARG A 2 -8.99 -7.32 -16.22
CA ARG A 2 -10.33 -6.83 -15.86
C ARG A 2 -10.20 -5.37 -15.40
N ALA A 3 -11.04 -4.48 -15.91
CA ALA A 3 -10.90 -3.07 -15.61
C ALA A 3 -11.43 -2.78 -14.20
N GLN A 4 -10.53 -2.45 -13.27
CA GLN A 4 -10.90 -2.04 -11.92
C GLN A 4 -11.63 -0.68 -11.89
N ILE A 5 -12.32 -0.40 -10.79
CA ILE A 5 -13.13 0.81 -10.56
C ILE A 5 -12.75 1.59 -9.29
N ALA A 6 -11.53 1.39 -8.76
CA ALA A 6 -11.02 2.12 -7.60
C ALA A 6 -11.01 3.66 -7.81
N PHE A 7 -10.93 4.10 -9.07
CA PHE A 7 -11.01 5.51 -9.47
C PHE A 7 -12.34 5.91 -10.11
N ILE A 8 -13.38 5.06 -9.98
CA ILE A 8 -14.73 5.26 -10.54
C ILE A 8 -14.68 5.40 -12.08
N ARG A 9 -15.83 5.58 -12.73
CA ARG A 9 -16.00 5.85 -14.17
C ARG A 9 -17.11 6.89 -14.38
N GLY A 10 -17.10 7.59 -15.52
CA GLY A 10 -18.10 8.59 -15.89
C GLY A 10 -17.68 10.02 -15.54
N VAL A 11 -18.66 10.92 -15.37
CA VAL A 11 -18.41 12.37 -15.18
C VAL A 11 -17.70 12.70 -13.85
N HIS A 12 -17.73 11.77 -12.89
CA HIS A 12 -17.00 11.87 -11.62
C HIS A 12 -15.80 10.92 -11.55
N SER A 13 -15.25 10.52 -12.72
CA SER A 13 -13.99 9.77 -12.74
C SER A 13 -12.92 10.56 -11.99
N CYS A 14 -12.16 9.89 -11.12
CA CYS A 14 -11.17 10.57 -10.29
C CYS A 14 -10.13 11.28 -11.18
N PRO A 15 -10.05 12.62 -11.15
CA PRO A 15 -9.10 13.37 -11.97
C PRO A 15 -7.65 13.13 -11.52
N GLY A 16 -7.45 12.76 -10.25
CA GLY A 16 -6.14 12.42 -9.67
C GLY A 16 -5.64 11.00 -10.00
N ALA A 17 -6.42 10.19 -10.73
CA ALA A 17 -6.04 8.81 -11.01
C ALA A 17 -4.70 8.66 -11.76
N PRO A 18 -4.31 9.54 -12.71
CA PRO A 18 -2.98 9.48 -13.31
C PRO A 18 -1.86 9.82 -12.31
N LEU A 19 -2.08 10.81 -11.44
CA LEU A 19 -1.11 11.22 -10.43
C LEU A 19 -0.87 10.11 -9.41
N ALA A 20 -1.93 9.54 -8.83
CA ALA A 20 -1.83 8.44 -7.86
C ALA A 20 -1.09 7.22 -8.43
N ARG A 21 -1.27 6.92 -9.73
CA ARG A 21 -0.52 5.86 -10.42
C ARG A 21 0.95 6.21 -10.58
N ALA A 22 1.27 7.46 -10.91
CA ALA A 22 2.65 7.93 -11.02
C ALA A 22 3.36 7.86 -9.67
N GLU A 23 2.71 8.33 -8.61
CA GLU A 23 3.20 8.26 -7.23
C GLU A 23 3.47 6.82 -6.81
N GLY A 24 2.49 5.92 -6.98
CA GLY A 24 2.67 4.50 -6.65
C GLY A 24 3.83 3.86 -7.39
N ARG A 25 3.95 4.10 -8.71
CA ARG A 25 5.06 3.56 -9.52
C ARG A 25 6.41 4.10 -9.08
N ILE A 26 6.53 5.42 -8.89
CA ILE A 26 7.81 6.04 -8.53
C ILE A 26 8.24 5.61 -7.12
N SER A 27 7.33 5.70 -6.15
CA SER A 27 7.60 5.30 -4.78
C SER A 27 7.99 3.83 -4.68
N MET A 28 7.27 2.93 -5.38
CA MET A 28 7.59 1.50 -5.35
C MET A 28 8.93 1.18 -5.97
N ASN A 29 9.26 1.76 -7.12
CA ASN A 29 10.59 1.58 -7.71
C ASN A 29 11.68 2.06 -6.74
N ARG A 30 11.54 3.27 -6.17
CA ARG A 30 12.55 3.81 -5.26
C ARG A 30 12.67 3.06 -3.93
N ILE A 31 11.59 2.46 -3.45
CA ILE A 31 11.62 1.59 -2.27
C ILE A 31 12.39 0.32 -2.62
N LEU A 32 12.03 -0.34 -3.71
CA LEU A 32 12.65 -1.61 -4.13
C LEU A 32 14.12 -1.46 -4.57
N ASP A 33 14.50 -0.29 -5.09
CA ASP A 33 15.89 0.02 -5.44
C ASP A 33 16.81 0.13 -4.20
N ARG A 34 16.26 0.43 -3.01
CA ARG A 34 17.03 0.76 -1.79
C ARG A 34 16.77 -0.19 -0.62
N MET A 35 15.75 -1.04 -0.70
CA MET A 35 15.29 -1.85 0.42
C MET A 35 15.10 -3.30 -0.05
N GLY A 36 15.91 -4.19 0.51
CA GLY A 36 15.84 -5.63 0.33
C GLY A 36 15.16 -6.31 1.50
N ASP A 37 14.83 -7.59 1.35
CA ASP A 37 14.25 -8.43 2.40
C ASP A 37 13.10 -7.76 3.18
N ILE A 38 12.24 -7.04 2.45
CA ILE A 38 11.13 -6.29 3.04
C ILE A 38 10.13 -7.29 3.62
N VAL A 39 9.98 -7.29 4.94
CA VAL A 39 9.07 -8.19 5.66
C VAL A 39 8.19 -7.43 6.65
N ILE A 40 7.02 -7.99 6.92
CA ILE A 40 6.07 -7.42 7.88
C ILE A 40 6.54 -7.78 9.29
N SER A 41 6.72 -6.75 10.14
CA SER A 41 7.22 -6.94 11.50
C SER A 41 6.30 -7.85 12.31
N GLU A 42 6.80 -9.01 12.74
CA GLU A 42 6.02 -9.95 13.56
C GLU A 42 5.75 -9.41 14.97
N GLU A 43 6.66 -8.59 15.49
CA GLU A 43 6.49 -7.88 16.77
C GLU A 43 5.22 -7.03 16.76
N HIS A 44 4.98 -6.29 15.68
CA HIS A 44 3.85 -5.37 15.58
C HIS A 44 2.59 -6.05 15.03
N HIS A 45 2.75 -6.98 14.09
CA HIS A 45 1.63 -7.55 13.34
C HIS A 45 1.37 -9.03 13.60
N GLY A 46 2.10 -9.70 14.49
CA GLY A 46 1.98 -11.16 14.71
C GLY A 46 2.62 -12.00 13.58
N PRO A 47 2.68 -13.33 13.72
CA PRO A 47 3.39 -14.18 12.78
C PRO A 47 2.67 -14.31 11.43
N THR A 48 3.40 -14.80 10.42
CA THR A 48 2.82 -15.11 9.11
C THR A 48 1.65 -16.09 9.24
N GLY A 49 0.52 -15.77 8.57
CA GLY A 49 -0.73 -16.53 8.67
C GLY A 49 -1.66 -16.10 9.82
N GLN A 50 -1.17 -15.34 10.81
CA GLN A 50 -1.98 -14.80 11.91
C GLN A 50 -1.75 -13.29 12.09
N ARG A 51 -1.71 -12.57 10.96
CA ARG A 51 -1.43 -11.14 10.94
C ARG A 51 -2.59 -10.33 11.53
N ARG A 52 -2.25 -9.35 12.36
CA ARG A 52 -3.18 -8.38 12.95
C ARG A 52 -2.91 -7.01 12.34
N TYR A 53 -3.92 -6.47 11.67
CA TYR A 53 -3.88 -5.13 11.07
C TYR A 53 -5.07 -4.32 11.54
N ASP A 54 -4.79 -3.09 11.95
CA ASP A 54 -5.82 -2.13 12.28
C ASP A 54 -6.11 -1.25 11.08
N TYR A 55 -7.38 -1.14 10.73
CA TYR A 55 -7.87 -0.30 9.66
C TYR A 55 -8.62 0.90 10.23
N GLU A 56 -8.72 1.95 9.42
CA GLU A 56 -9.59 3.07 9.73
C GLU A 56 -11.02 2.59 10.00
N PRO A 57 -11.65 2.98 11.12
CA PRO A 57 -12.98 2.49 11.51
C PRO A 57 -14.09 3.23 10.77
N THR A 58 -14.00 3.30 9.44
CA THR A 58 -14.97 3.99 8.59
C THR A 58 -15.52 3.03 7.54
N PHE A 59 -16.76 3.27 7.09
CA PHE A 59 -17.36 2.47 6.03
C PHE A 59 -16.98 2.94 4.61
N ILE A 60 -16.36 4.12 4.48
CA ILE A 60 -16.03 4.75 3.19
C ILE A 60 -14.58 4.44 2.78
N LEU A 61 -13.64 4.54 3.71
CA LEU A 61 -12.21 4.42 3.44
C LEU A 61 -11.66 3.10 3.96
N ARG A 62 -10.86 2.43 3.11
CA ARG A 62 -10.08 1.24 3.49
C ARG A 62 -8.60 1.58 3.52
N GLY A 63 -8.11 2.03 4.68
CA GLY A 63 -6.69 2.31 4.92
C GLY A 63 -6.20 1.63 6.19
N MET A 64 -4.99 1.08 6.19
CA MET A 64 -4.34 0.61 7.42
C MET A 64 -3.86 1.82 8.22
N ARG A 65 -4.07 1.80 9.54
CA ARG A 65 -3.63 2.86 10.46
C ARG A 65 -2.11 2.93 10.57
N ALA A 66 -1.47 1.76 10.52
CA ALA A 66 -0.02 1.60 10.51
C ALA A 66 0.37 0.30 9.80
N LEU A 67 1.53 0.30 9.15
CA LEU A 67 2.18 -0.90 8.63
C LEU A 67 3.68 -0.82 8.98
N HIS A 68 4.08 -1.57 10.01
CA HIS A 68 5.46 -1.69 10.43
C HIS A 68 6.14 -2.79 9.61
N VAL A 69 7.22 -2.40 8.94
CA VAL A 69 8.06 -3.31 8.15
C VAL A 69 9.48 -3.27 8.66
N THR A 70 10.18 -4.39 8.51
CA THR A 70 11.64 -4.44 8.62
C THR A 70 12.20 -4.71 7.23
N PHE A 71 13.42 -4.24 6.99
CA PHE A 71 14.09 -4.36 5.69
C PHE A 71 15.60 -4.32 5.87
N THR A 72 16.32 -4.83 4.89
CA THR A 72 17.76 -4.66 4.74
C THR A 72 18.02 -3.45 3.85
N SER A 73 18.87 -2.51 4.27
CA SER A 73 19.30 -1.41 3.40
C SER A 73 20.16 -1.96 2.27
N LEU A 74 19.91 -1.54 1.03
CA LEU A 74 20.67 -1.95 -0.17
C LEU A 74 21.70 -0.91 -0.61
N ASP A 75 22.06 0.03 0.29
CA ASP A 75 23.06 1.08 0.05
C ASP A 75 24.35 0.53 -0.59
#